data_AF-A0A0K2RDR2-F1
#
_entry.id   AF-A0A0K2RDR2-F1
#
_cell.length_a   1.000
_cell.length_b   1.000
_cell.length_c   1.000
_cell.angle_alpha   90.00
_cell.angle_beta   90.00
_cell.angle_gamma   90.00
#
_symmetry.space_group_name_H-M   'P 1'
#
loop_
_entity.id
_entity.type
_entity.pdbx_description
1 polymer ?
#
loop_
_entity_poly.entity_id
_entity_poly.type
_entity_poly.pdbx_seq_one_letter_code
_entity_poly.pdbx_strand_id
1 'polypeptide(L)'
;MGWRYSRLEDRLLSWFHCLSLPSTCCTTPDYHWTVSETLPPCPECASEYTYEMGALLVCPECAHEWSPVASDEAASESTEIKDAVGNVLADGDTVTVIKDLKVKGSATAIKVGTKVRNIRLVNGVGDHDIDCKVDGFGPMQLKSSVVKKV
;
A
#
# COMPACT_ATOMS: atom_id res chain seq x y z
N MET A 1 30.54 -38.41 -19.19
CA MET A 1 32.01 -38.33 -19.29
C MET A 1 32.38 -37.36 -20.41
N GLY A 2 33.01 -36.24 -20.08
CA GLY A 2 33.50 -35.23 -21.04
C GLY A 2 34.39 -34.23 -20.31
N TRP A 3 35.68 -34.55 -20.26
CA TRP A 3 36.74 -33.78 -19.62
C TRP A 3 37.30 -32.70 -20.56
N ARG A 4 37.76 -31.59 -19.95
CA ARG A 4 38.91 -30.69 -20.28
C ARG A 4 38.47 -29.24 -20.00
N TYR A 5 38.72 -28.64 -18.82
CA TYR A 5 39.99 -28.07 -18.33
C TYR A 5 40.81 -27.37 -19.43
N SER A 6 40.70 -26.03 -19.49
CA SER A 6 41.76 -25.14 -19.97
C SER A 6 41.53 -23.71 -19.47
N ARG A 7 42.50 -23.24 -18.65
CA ARG A 7 43.19 -21.94 -18.76
C ARG A 7 42.32 -20.71 -18.45
N LEU A 8 42.34 -20.07 -17.28
CA LEU A 8 43.43 -19.67 -16.37
C LEU A 8 44.60 -19.04 -17.13
N GLU A 9 44.43 -17.77 -17.52
CA GLU A 9 45.48 -16.75 -17.73
C GLU A 9 44.81 -15.52 -18.36
N ASP A 10 44.48 -14.51 -17.55
CA ASP A 10 44.36 -13.10 -17.97
C ASP A 10 44.28 -12.21 -16.71
N ARG A 11 45.24 -12.43 -15.82
CA ARG A 11 45.72 -11.44 -14.87
C ARG A 11 47.15 -11.20 -15.30
N LEU A 12 47.45 -9.97 -15.73
CA LEU A 12 48.73 -9.26 -15.66
C LEU A 12 48.77 -8.29 -16.83
N LEU A 13 48.67 -6.98 -16.51
CA LEU A 13 49.11 -5.79 -17.26
C LEU A 13 48.10 -4.63 -17.10
N SER A 14 47.87 -4.22 -15.85
CA SER A 14 47.53 -2.82 -15.55
C SER A 14 48.14 -2.42 -14.21
N TRP A 15 49.40 -2.83 -14.03
CA TRP A 15 50.33 -2.33 -13.03
C TRP A 15 51.40 -1.59 -13.84
N PHE A 16 51.85 -0.42 -13.38
CA PHE A 16 52.74 0.55 -14.06
C PHE A 16 52.07 1.70 -14.84
N HIS A 17 51.37 2.59 -14.13
CA HIS A 17 51.63 4.04 -14.21
C HIS A 17 50.85 4.81 -13.13
N CYS A 18 51.47 5.05 -11.98
CA CYS A 18 51.27 6.30 -11.21
C CYS A 18 52.30 6.38 -10.06
N LEU A 19 53.59 6.49 -10.40
CA LEU A 19 54.60 7.00 -9.46
C LEU A 19 54.84 8.47 -9.82
N SER A 20 54.22 9.39 -9.09
CA SER A 20 54.84 10.69 -8.73
C SER A 20 53.91 11.54 -7.84
N LEU A 21 53.78 11.20 -6.56
CA LEU A 21 53.56 12.22 -5.51
C LEU A 21 54.32 11.79 -4.24
N PRO A 22 55.26 12.62 -3.74
CA PRO A 22 55.96 12.37 -2.50
C PRO A 22 55.13 12.86 -1.29
N SER A 23 55.50 12.33 -0.13
CA SER A 23 55.19 12.87 1.21
C SER A 23 53.88 12.40 1.82
N THR A 24 53.89 11.13 2.22
CA THR A 24 53.25 10.67 3.45
C THR A 24 53.66 11.56 4.63
N CYS A 25 52.70 12.29 5.20
CA CYS A 25 52.65 12.52 6.64
C CYS A 25 51.19 12.50 7.08
N CYS A 26 50.97 11.59 8.01
CA CYS A 26 50.06 11.79 9.12
C CYS A 26 48.60 11.41 8.86
N THR A 27 48.40 10.09 8.82
CA THR A 27 47.57 9.37 9.78
C THR A 27 46.67 10.27 10.65
N THR A 28 45.43 10.42 10.23
CA THR A 28 44.34 9.94 11.08
C THR A 28 43.61 8.87 10.27
N PRO A 29 43.34 7.68 10.81
CA PRO A 29 42.31 6.84 10.22
C PRO A 29 41.08 7.74 10.09
N ASP A 30 40.59 7.86 8.86
CA ASP A 30 39.34 8.48 8.50
C ASP A 30 38.24 7.71 9.26
N TYR A 31 38.05 8.04 10.53
CA TYR A 31 36.81 7.74 11.24
C TYR A 31 35.81 8.82 10.82
N HIS A 32 35.63 8.95 9.51
CA HIS A 32 34.33 9.23 8.95
C HIS A 32 33.49 7.96 9.16
N TRP A 33 33.25 7.64 10.44
CA TRP A 33 32.03 6.94 10.74
C TRP A 33 30.99 8.00 10.45
N THR A 34 30.45 7.91 9.24
CA THR A 34 29.07 8.27 8.98
C THR A 34 28.31 7.89 10.24
N VAL A 35 27.86 8.91 10.98
CA VAL A 35 26.86 8.76 12.03
C VAL A 35 25.80 7.87 11.41
N SER A 36 25.82 6.60 11.81
CA SER A 36 24.72 5.70 11.56
C SER A 36 23.54 6.30 12.32
N GLU A 37 22.35 6.25 11.74
CA GLU A 37 21.07 6.74 12.32
C GLU A 37 20.64 8.17 11.93
N THR A 38 20.61 8.51 10.65
CA THR A 38 19.81 9.66 10.16
C THR A 38 18.30 9.35 10.27
N LEU A 39 17.76 9.48 11.48
CA LEU A 39 16.32 9.60 11.71
C LEU A 39 15.82 10.91 11.08
N PRO A 40 14.58 10.94 10.55
CA PRO A 40 14.07 12.14 9.89
C PRO A 40 13.95 13.30 10.88
N PRO A 41 14.28 14.53 10.48
CA PRO A 41 14.13 15.69 11.35
C PRO A 41 12.66 15.87 11.74
N CYS A 42 12.42 16.50 12.89
CA CYS A 42 11.07 16.72 13.38
C CYS A 42 10.26 17.63 12.41
N PRO A 43 9.02 17.26 12.05
CA PRO A 43 8.20 18.06 11.12
C PRO A 43 7.76 19.42 11.70
N GLU A 44 7.70 19.59 13.02
CA GLU A 44 7.24 20.85 13.65
C GLU A 44 8.36 21.86 13.88
N CYS A 45 9.57 21.39 14.21
CA CYS A 45 10.67 22.28 14.62
C CYS A 45 11.94 22.12 13.79
N ALA A 46 11.97 21.20 12.82
CA ALA A 46 13.12 20.88 11.98
C ALA A 46 14.39 20.49 12.74
N SER A 47 14.26 20.08 14.01
CA SER A 47 15.37 19.59 14.82
C SER A 47 15.86 18.25 14.29
N GLU A 48 17.18 18.11 14.17
CA GLU A 48 17.87 16.88 13.77
C GLU A 48 17.92 15.84 14.91
N TYR A 49 17.67 16.28 16.15
CA TYR A 49 17.80 15.45 17.34
C TYR A 49 16.50 14.70 17.65
N THR A 50 16.12 13.75 16.81
CA THR A 50 14.93 12.91 17.02
C THR A 50 15.34 11.56 17.60
N TYR A 51 14.54 10.98 18.51
CA TYR A 51 14.81 9.66 19.07
C TYR A 51 13.61 8.73 18.94
N GLU A 52 13.86 7.43 18.83
CA GLU A 52 12.81 6.41 18.83
C GLU A 52 12.37 6.07 20.26
N MET A 53 11.06 6.04 20.49
CA MET A 53 10.42 5.61 21.72
C MET A 53 9.44 4.48 21.41
N GLY A 54 10.00 3.30 21.12
CA GLY A 54 9.23 2.13 20.68
C GLY A 54 8.92 2.21 19.18
N ALA A 55 7.64 2.31 18.83
CA ALA A 55 7.19 2.43 17.43
C ALA A 55 7.06 3.89 16.95
N LEU A 56 7.30 4.86 17.83
CA LEU A 56 7.16 6.29 17.58
C LEU A 56 8.53 6.98 17.61
N LEU A 57 8.67 8.05 16.85
CA LEU A 57 9.72 9.05 16.97
C LEU A 57 9.24 10.20 17.83
N VAL A 58 10.14 10.72 18.67
CA VAL A 58 9.88 11.82 19.59
C VAL A 58 10.95 12.89 19.43
N CYS A 59 10.52 14.15 19.42
CA CYS A 59 11.41 15.29 19.43
C CYS A 59 11.55 15.87 20.85
N PRO A 60 12.77 16.02 21.39
CA PRO A 60 13.01 16.59 22.72
C PRO A 60 12.84 18.11 22.77
N GLU A 61 12.92 18.81 21.64
CA GLU A 61 12.80 20.28 21.59
C GLU A 61 11.34 20.75 21.66
N CYS A 62 10.41 20.00 21.06
CA CYS A 62 8.98 20.37 21.02
C CYS A 62 8.03 19.34 21.64
N ALA A 63 8.55 18.22 22.15
CA ALA A 63 7.77 17.09 22.67
C ALA A 63 6.76 16.52 21.67
N HIS A 64 6.96 16.73 20.36
CA HIS A 64 6.13 16.17 19.32
C HIS A 64 6.46 14.68 19.12
N GLU A 65 5.42 13.85 19.09
CA GLU A 65 5.50 12.42 18.82
C GLU A 65 4.88 12.10 17.45
N TRP A 66 5.58 11.34 16.61
CA TRP A 66 5.09 10.93 15.29
C TRP A 66 5.61 9.54 14.91
N SER A 67 4.92 8.86 14.00
CA SER A 67 5.38 7.57 13.49
C SER A 67 6.30 7.75 12.27
N PRO A 68 7.47 7.07 12.18
CA PRO A 68 8.33 7.10 10.99
C PRO A 68 7.73 6.34 9.82
N VAL A 69 6.91 5.32 10.11
CA VAL A 69 6.02 4.74 9.11
C VAL A 69 4.86 5.70 9.00
N ALA A 70 4.72 6.32 7.82
CA ALA A 70 3.58 7.17 7.49
C ALA A 70 2.32 6.51 8.05
N SER A 71 1.63 7.21 8.95
CA SER A 71 0.36 6.76 9.49
C SER A 71 -0.65 6.66 8.34
N ASP A 72 -0.69 5.48 7.71
CA ASP A 72 -1.89 4.95 7.05
C ASP A 72 -2.94 4.50 8.09
N GLU A 73 -2.68 4.71 9.38
CA GLU A 73 -3.64 4.45 10.47
C GLU A 73 -4.62 5.61 10.66
N ALA A 74 -5.36 5.95 9.60
CA ALA A 74 -6.64 6.67 9.66
C ALA A 74 -7.46 6.53 8.36
N ALA A 75 -7.04 5.71 7.38
CA ALA A 75 -7.99 5.15 6.44
C ALA A 75 -8.59 3.95 7.15
N SER A 76 -9.81 4.11 7.67
CA SER A 76 -10.59 2.98 8.14
C SER A 76 -10.41 1.83 7.15
N GLU A 77 -9.83 0.71 7.59
CA GLU A 77 -9.72 -0.56 6.85
C GLU A 77 -11.12 -1.18 6.59
N SER A 78 -12.10 -0.33 6.30
CA SER A 78 -13.25 -0.73 5.53
C SER A 78 -12.69 -0.91 4.13
N THR A 79 -12.37 -2.14 3.74
CA THR A 79 -12.21 -2.52 2.32
C THR A 79 -13.19 -1.68 1.52
N GLU A 80 -12.69 -0.67 0.80
CA GLU A 80 -13.56 0.26 0.11
C GLU A 80 -14.29 -0.54 -0.97
N ILE A 81 -15.57 -0.83 -0.76
CA ILE A 81 -16.35 -1.59 -1.73
C ILE A 81 -16.64 -0.65 -2.90
N LYS A 82 -15.97 -0.92 -4.01
CA LYS A 82 -16.10 -0.15 -5.25
C LYS A 82 -17.12 -0.81 -6.16
N ASP A 83 -17.95 -0.01 -6.80
CA ASP A 83 -18.88 -0.48 -7.81
C ASP A 83 -18.16 -0.94 -9.09
N ALA A 84 -18.91 -1.42 -10.09
CA ALA A 84 -18.34 -1.87 -11.37
C ALA A 84 -17.64 -0.76 -12.18
N VAL A 85 -17.82 0.51 -11.81
CA VAL A 85 -17.25 1.70 -12.46
C VAL A 85 -16.04 2.23 -11.68
N GLY A 86 -15.83 1.77 -10.44
CA GLY A 86 -14.76 2.22 -9.55
C GLY A 86 -15.18 3.30 -8.55
N ASN A 87 -16.48 3.58 -8.41
CA ASN A 87 -16.98 4.51 -7.40
C ASN A 87 -17.04 3.83 -6.04
N VAL A 88 -16.56 4.51 -5.00
CA VAL A 88 -16.70 4.05 -3.61
C VAL A 88 -18.17 4.14 -3.20
N LEU A 89 -18.70 3.03 -2.72
CA LEU A 89 -20.05 2.93 -2.18
C LEU A 89 -20.03 3.23 -0.68
N ALA A 90 -21.10 3.84 -0.18
CA ALA A 90 -21.34 4.07 1.24
C ALA A 90 -22.64 3.37 1.69
N ASP A 91 -22.78 3.12 2.99
CA ASP A 91 -24.06 2.69 3.55
C ASP A 91 -25.16 3.72 3.28
N GLY A 92 -26.34 3.23 2.89
CA GLY A 92 -27.50 4.06 2.56
C GLY A 92 -27.55 4.58 1.11
N ASP A 93 -26.52 4.31 0.29
CA ASP A 93 -26.50 4.73 -1.12
C ASP A 93 -27.60 4.06 -1.96
N THR A 94 -27.85 4.64 -3.14
CA THR A 94 -28.71 4.06 -4.18
C THR A 94 -27.87 3.58 -5.35
N VAL A 95 -28.04 2.31 -5.72
CA VAL A 95 -27.33 1.67 -6.83
C VAL A 95 -28.29 1.15 -7.87
N THR A 96 -27.82 0.97 -9.10
CA THR A 96 -28.56 0.35 -10.20
C THR A 96 -27.81 -0.84 -10.75
N VAL A 97 -28.54 -1.90 -11.06
CA VAL A 97 -27.98 -3.12 -11.64
C VAL A 97 -27.64 -2.90 -13.11
N ILE A 98 -26.40 -3.23 -13.51
CA ILE A 98 -25.90 -3.04 -14.88
C ILE A 98 -25.98 -4.29 -15.77
N LYS A 99 -26.15 -5.48 -15.19
CA LYS A 99 -26.19 -6.77 -15.89
C LYS A 99 -27.44 -7.55 -15.50
N ASP A 100 -28.01 -8.30 -16.44
CA ASP A 100 -29.14 -9.17 -16.12
C ASP A 100 -28.71 -10.36 -15.25
N LEU A 101 -29.51 -10.66 -14.22
CA LEU A 101 -29.26 -11.76 -13.30
C LEU A 101 -30.55 -12.53 -13.08
N LYS A 102 -30.48 -13.85 -13.26
CA LYS A 102 -31.59 -14.76 -12.96
C LYS A 102 -31.39 -15.34 -11.57
N VAL A 103 -32.22 -14.87 -10.63
CA VAL A 103 -32.21 -15.35 -9.24
C VAL A 103 -32.79 -16.76 -9.20
N LYS A 104 -32.01 -17.72 -8.68
CA LYS A 104 -32.49 -19.10 -8.49
C LYS A 104 -33.62 -19.08 -7.45
N GLY A 105 -34.85 -19.33 -7.89
CA GLY A 105 -36.04 -19.36 -7.03
C GLY A 105 -37.09 -18.28 -7.32
N SER A 106 -36.80 -17.32 -8.21
CA SER A 106 -37.80 -16.35 -8.67
C SER A 106 -38.12 -16.55 -10.15
N ALA A 107 -39.40 -16.49 -10.52
CA ALA A 107 -39.83 -16.58 -11.92
C ALA A 107 -39.41 -15.33 -12.73
N THR A 108 -39.27 -14.19 -12.05
CA THR A 108 -38.89 -12.90 -12.63
C THR A 108 -37.38 -12.71 -12.52
N ALA A 109 -36.71 -12.44 -13.65
CA ALA A 109 -35.30 -12.09 -13.68
C ALA A 109 -35.10 -10.59 -13.36
N ILE A 110 -34.01 -10.25 -12.66
CA ILE A 110 -33.61 -8.86 -12.44
C ILE A 110 -32.97 -8.36 -13.73
N LYS A 111 -33.66 -7.43 -14.41
CA LYS A 111 -33.15 -6.80 -15.62
C LYS A 111 -32.24 -5.64 -15.27
N VAL A 112 -31.33 -5.32 -16.19
CA VAL A 112 -30.57 -4.07 -16.17
C VAL A 112 -31.50 -2.87 -15.98
N GLY A 113 -31.09 -1.91 -15.15
CA GLY A 113 -31.89 -0.73 -14.81
C GLY A 113 -32.76 -0.88 -13.56
N THR A 114 -32.75 -2.04 -12.89
CA THR A 114 -33.40 -2.18 -11.58
C THR A 114 -32.67 -1.32 -10.55
N LYS A 115 -33.37 -0.33 -10.00
CA LYS A 115 -32.85 0.56 -8.94
C LYS A 115 -33.03 -0.10 -7.58
N VAL A 116 -31.96 -0.10 -6.80
CA VAL A 116 -31.91 -0.65 -5.45
C VAL A 116 -31.49 0.45 -4.50
N ARG A 117 -32.28 0.65 -3.44
CA ARG A 117 -32.10 1.75 -2.49
C ARG A 117 -31.69 1.19 -1.13
N ASN A 118 -31.05 2.03 -0.32
CA ASN A 118 -30.67 1.69 1.05
C ASN A 118 -29.75 0.46 1.10
N ILE A 119 -28.61 0.54 0.39
CA ILE A 119 -27.59 -0.51 0.45
C ILE A 119 -26.91 -0.52 1.82
N ARG A 120 -26.48 -1.68 2.27
CA ARG A 120 -25.63 -1.86 3.43
C ARG A 120 -24.36 -2.58 2.99
N LEU A 121 -23.22 -2.01 3.33
CA LEU A 121 -21.92 -2.57 3.05
C LEU A 121 -21.65 -3.68 4.06
N VAL A 122 -21.35 -4.88 3.57
CA VAL A 122 -21.05 -6.02 4.43
C VAL A 122 -19.74 -6.62 3.96
N ASN A 123 -18.70 -6.53 4.78
CA ASN A 123 -17.42 -7.20 4.54
C ASN A 123 -17.57 -8.69 4.86
N GLY A 124 -18.50 -9.36 4.19
CA GLY A 124 -18.79 -10.76 4.39
C GLY A 124 -17.66 -11.66 3.89
N VAL A 125 -17.49 -12.82 4.51
CA VAL A 125 -16.63 -13.90 3.99
C VAL A 125 -17.36 -14.55 2.80
N GLY A 126 -17.25 -13.99 1.60
CA GLY A 126 -17.94 -14.50 0.41
C GLY A 126 -17.80 -13.63 -0.84
N ASP A 127 -18.54 -13.98 -1.90
CA ASP A 127 -18.57 -13.27 -3.21
C ASP A 127 -19.64 -12.16 -3.27
N HIS A 128 -20.30 -11.85 -2.15
CA HIS A 128 -21.37 -10.85 -2.05
C HIS A 128 -21.05 -9.82 -0.98
N ASP A 129 -20.68 -8.62 -1.42
CA ASP A 129 -20.20 -7.54 -0.56
C ASP A 129 -21.31 -6.54 -0.16
N ILE A 130 -22.48 -6.60 -0.81
CA ILE A 130 -23.53 -5.59 -0.68
C ILE A 130 -24.85 -6.27 -0.29
N ASP A 131 -25.38 -5.93 0.88
CA ASP A 131 -26.74 -6.30 1.28
C ASP A 131 -27.70 -5.17 0.89
N CYS A 132 -28.81 -5.52 0.27
CA CYS A 132 -29.72 -4.51 -0.24
C CYS A 132 -31.15 -5.00 -0.29
N LYS A 133 -32.11 -4.06 -0.31
CA LYS A 133 -33.53 -4.40 -0.42
C LYS A 133 -34.05 -3.95 -1.78
N VAL A 134 -34.59 -4.91 -2.53
CA VAL A 134 -35.21 -4.66 -3.84
C VAL A 134 -36.73 -4.65 -3.68
N ASP A 135 -37.37 -3.61 -4.19
CA ASP A 135 -38.83 -3.50 -4.19
C ASP A 135 -39.46 -4.66 -4.99
N GLY A 136 -40.28 -5.48 -4.33
CA GLY A 136 -40.95 -6.65 -4.91
C GLY A 136 -40.19 -7.97 -4.78
N PHE A 137 -38.88 -7.97 -4.48
CA PHE A 137 -38.09 -9.19 -4.27
C PHE A 137 -37.65 -9.38 -2.80
N GLY A 138 -37.56 -8.30 -2.01
CA GLY A 138 -37.15 -8.36 -0.60
C GLY A 138 -35.65 -8.12 -0.39
N PRO A 139 -35.10 -8.51 0.78
CA PRO A 139 -33.67 -8.40 1.07
C PRO A 139 -32.87 -9.42 0.23
N MET A 140 -31.83 -8.95 -0.45
CA MET A 140 -30.97 -9.75 -1.31
C MET A 140 -29.53 -9.24 -1.24
N GLN A 141 -28.57 -10.15 -1.37
CA GLN A 141 -27.14 -9.82 -1.44
C GLN A 141 -26.68 -9.78 -2.90
N LEU A 142 -25.91 -8.76 -3.25
CA LEU A 142 -25.37 -8.53 -4.60
C LEU A 142 -23.85 -8.37 -4.55
N LYS A 143 -23.21 -8.65 -5.68
CA LYS A 143 -21.79 -8.41 -5.89
C LYS A 143 -21.53 -6.97 -6.32
N SER A 144 -20.44 -6.39 -5.83
CA SER A 144 -19.90 -5.10 -6.24
C SER A 144 -19.74 -4.93 -7.77
N SER A 145 -19.36 -5.99 -8.49
CA SER A 145 -19.10 -5.97 -9.95
C SER A 145 -20.33 -5.90 -10.86
N VAL A 146 -21.56 -5.98 -10.32
CA VAL A 146 -22.82 -5.96 -11.10
C VAL A 146 -23.70 -4.75 -10.81
N VAL A 147 -23.25 -3.86 -9.92
CA VAL A 147 -23.96 -2.65 -9.53
C VAL A 147 -23.16 -1.41 -9.93
N LYS A 148 -23.89 -0.30 -10.11
CA LYS A 148 -23.34 1.03 -10.37
C LYS A 148 -24.05 2.04 -9.49
N LYS A 149 -23.31 2.95 -8.86
CA LYS A 149 -23.86 4.09 -8.13
C LYS A 149 -24.65 5.02 -9.06
N VAL A 150 -25.82 5.46 -8.62
CA VAL A 150 -26.72 6.37 -9.38
C VAL A 150 -26.49 7.81 -8.98
#